data_AF-Q2C4X3-F1
#
_entry.id   AF-Q2C4X3-F1
#
_cell.length_a   1.000
_cell.length_b   1.000
_cell.length_c   1.000
_cell.angle_alpha   90.00
_cell.angle_beta   90.00
_cell.angle_gamma   90.00
#
_symmetry.space_group_name_H-M   'P 1'
#
loop_
_entity.id
_entity.type
_entity.pdbx_description
1 polymer ?
#
loop_
_entity_poly.entity_id
_entity_poly.type
_entity_poly.pdbx_seq_one_letter_code
_entity_poly.pdbx_strand_id
1 'polypeptide(L)' 'MSKVANKYIQVCTFTVNGNYGGVCLRSDDSLVIKKDSDIETFFVLEDSAFLKIMSLFLYDKNAQFTYVKLCVFLYKY' A
#
# COMPACT_ATOMS: atom_id res chain seq x y z
N MET A 1 -1.98 10.58 7.02
CA MET A 1 -1.99 9.11 7.17
C MET A 1 -3.32 8.59 6.65
N SER A 2 -3.33 7.68 5.68
CA SER A 2 -4.57 7.12 5.14
C SER A 2 -4.99 5.92 5.96
N LYS A 3 -6.29 5.79 6.26
CA LYS A 3 -6.86 4.61 6.92
C LYS A 3 -7.35 3.65 5.84
N VAL A 4 -6.80 2.45 5.80
CA VAL A 4 -7.16 1.38 4.85
C VAL A 4 -7.45 0.13 5.68
N ALA A 5 -8.56 -0.55 5.39
CA ALA A 5 -8.96 -1.75 6.14
C ALA A 5 -8.94 -1.57 7.67
N ASN A 6 -9.39 -0.41 8.14
CA ASN A 6 -9.39 0.01 9.54
C ASN A 6 -8.02 0.22 10.23
N LYS A 7 -6.90 0.08 9.52
CA LYS A 7 -5.57 0.41 10.04
C LYS A 7 -5.03 1.69 9.42
N TYR A 8 -4.21 2.43 10.17
CA TYR A 8 -3.41 3.54 9.65
C TYR A 8 -2.16 2.99 8.99
N ILE A 9 -1.96 3.32 7.71
CA ILE A 9 -0.83 2.80 6.93
C ILE A 9 0.21 3.91 6.71
N GLN A 10 1.48 3.59 6.99
CA GLN A 10 2.64 4.39 6.63
C GLN A 10 3.45 3.68 5.53
N VAL A 11 3.84 4.45 4.52
CA VAL A 11 4.81 4.02 3.52
C VAL A 11 6.21 4.36 4.01
N CYS A 12 7.10 3.39 3.99
CA CYS A 12 8.52 3.58 4.28
C CYS A 12 9.33 3.19 3.05
N THR A 13 10.28 4.05 2.65
CA THR A 13 11.23 3.73 1.58
C THR A 13 12.60 3.44 2.18
N PHE A 14 13.33 2.54 1.54
CA PHE A 14 14.72 2.23 1.89
C PHE A 14 15.65 2.96 0.95
N THR A 15 16.77 3.41 1.48
CA THR A 15 17.89 3.88 0.67
C THR A 15 19.05 2.91 0.81
N VAL A 16 19.66 2.54 -0.32
CA VAL A 16 20.86 1.71 -0.37
C VAL A 16 21.90 2.48 -1.17
N ASN A 17 22.99 2.87 -0.52
CA ASN A 17 24.04 3.73 -1.10
C ASN A 17 23.49 5.02 -1.73
N GLY A 18 22.53 5.67 -1.09
CA GLY A 18 21.91 6.92 -1.57
C GLY A 18 20.86 6.75 -2.66
N ASN A 19 20.62 5.52 -3.14
CA ASN A 19 19.60 5.22 -4.15
C ASN A 19 18.37 4.59 -3.52
N TYR A 20 17.22 4.73 -4.17
CA TYR A 20 16.01 4.03 -3.77
C TYR A 20 16.24 2.50 -3.81
N GLY A 21 16.05 1.84 -2.67
CA GLY A 21 16.33 0.42 -2.47
C GLY A 21 15.10 -0.44 -2.18
N GLY A 22 13.91 0.15 -2.15
CA GLY A 22 12.66 -0.58 -1.93
C GLY A 22 11.67 0.17 -1.05
N VAL A 23 10.53 -0.45 -0.80
CA VAL A 23 9.43 0.11 0.00
C VAL A 23 8.81 -0.97 0.87
N CYS A 24 8.32 -0.60 2.05
CA CYS A 24 7.47 -1.44 2.88
C CYS A 24 6.31 -0.63 3.47
N LEU A 25 5.29 -1.35 3.93
CA LEU A 25 4.13 -0.78 4.59
C LEU A 25 4.16 -1.13 6.08
N ARG A 26 3.96 -0.12 6.91
CA ARG A 26 3.81 -0.26 8.37
C ARG A 26 2.40 0.12 8.74
N SER A 27 1.77 -0.62 9.65
CA SER A 27 0.39 -0.34 10.04
C SER A 27 0.15 -0.39 11.55
N ASP A 28 -0.71 0.49 12.05
CA ASP A 28 -1.14 0.53 13.45
C ASP A 28 -2.63 0.87 13.54
N ASP A 29 -3.31 0.43 14.60
CA ASP A 29 -4.70 0.80 14.87
C ASP A 29 -4.81 2.27 15.33
N SER A 30 -3.72 2.84 15.84
CA SER A 30 -3.62 4.23 16.23
C SER A 30 -2.95 5.10 15.15
N LEU A 31 -3.10 6.42 15.28
CA LEU A 31 -2.53 7.39 14.33
C LEU A 31 -1.00 7.40 14.27
N VAL A 32 -0.32 6.85 15.28
CA VAL A 32 1.13 6.89 15.43
C VAL A 32 1.70 5.49 15.21
N ILE A 33 2.57 5.33 14.21
CA ILE A 33 3.33 4.10 13.98
C ILE A 33 4.44 3.99 15.03
N LYS A 34 4.55 2.81 15.61
CA LYS A 34 5.47 2.48 16.69
C LYS A 34 6.45 1.40 16.22
N LYS A 35 7.41 1.10 17.11
CA LYS A 35 8.41 0.05 16.89
C LYS A 35 7.75 -1.32 16.69
N ASP A 36 6.70 -1.59 17.44
CA ASP A 36 5.95 -2.84 17.51
C ASP A 36 4.76 -2.90 16.54
N SER A 37 4.51 -1.84 15.75
CA SER A 37 3.50 -1.89 14.69
C SER A 37 3.78 -3.01 13.67
N ASP A 38 2.76 -3.41 12.92
CA ASP A 38 2.87 -4.52 11.97
C ASP A 38 3.64 -4.12 10.69
N ILE A 39 4.15 -5.13 9.98
CA ILE A 39 4.57 -5.00 8.57
C ILE A 39 3.50 -5.64 7.71
N GLU A 40 2.93 -4.86 6.79
CA GLU A 40 1.89 -5.35 5.88
C GLU A 40 2.52 -5.85 4.58
N THR A 41 1.97 -6.96 4.07
CA THR A 41 2.35 -7.48 2.75
C THR A 41 1.69 -6.63 1.67
N PHE A 42 2.43 -6.29 0.61
CA PHE A 42 1.90 -5.51 -0.49
C PHE A 42 2.47 -5.99 -1.83
N PHE A 43 1.77 -5.65 -2.91
CA PHE A 43 2.19 -5.93 -4.27
C PHE A 43 2.18 -4.63 -5.07
N VAL A 44 3.21 -4.45 -5.90
CA VAL A 44 3.22 -3.39 -6.91
C VAL A 44 2.58 -3.93 -8.17
N LEU A 45 1.56 -3.25 -8.66
CA LEU A 45 0.88 -3.58 -9.90
C LEU A 45 1.18 -2.50 -10.92
N GLU A 46 1.34 -2.90 -12.18
CA GLU A 46 1.32 -1.95 -13.29
C GLU A 46 -0.06 -1.32 -13.43
N ASP A 47 -0.13 -0.10 -13.95
CA ASP A 47 -1.39 0.64 -14.15
C ASP A 47 -2.39 -0.16 -14.99
N SER A 48 -1.93 -0.85 -16.03
CA SER A 48 -2.77 -1.68 -16.89
C SER A 48 -3.42 -2.83 -16.12
N ALA A 49 -2.65 -3.50 -15.26
CA ALA A 49 -3.12 -4.56 -14.38
C ALA A 49 -4.07 -4.01 -13.32
N PHE A 50 -3.74 -2.86 -12.71
CA PHE A 50 -4.58 -2.16 -11.75
C PHE A 50 -5.95 -1.82 -12.34
N LEU A 51 -6.00 -1.22 -13.53
CA LEU A 51 -7.24 -0.85 -14.21
C LEU A 51 -8.10 -2.07 -14.56
N LYS A 52 -7.46 -3.16 -15.01
CA LYS A 52 -8.15 -4.43 -15.31
C LYS A 52 -8.72 -5.10 -14.07
N ILE A 53 -7.97 -5.07 -12.96
CA ILE A 53 -8.40 -5.60 -11.67
C ILE A 53 -9.55 -4.76 -11.11
N MET A 54 -9.47 -3.44 -11.22
CA MET A 54 -10.56 -2.55 -10.80
C MET A 54 -11.85 -2.77 -11.60
N SER A 55 -11.77 -2.98 -12.92
CA SER A 55 -12.96 -3.26 -13.71
C SER A 55 -13.61 -4.60 -13.35
N LEU A 56 -12.81 -5.62 -12.98
CA LEU A 56 -13.28 -6.88 -12.43
C LEU A 56 -13.92 -6.73 -11.04
N PHE A 57 -13.35 -5.92 -10.14
CA PHE A 57 -13.91 -5.70 -8.80
C PHE A 57 -15.16 -4.81 -8.80
N LEU A 58 -15.31 -3.86 -9.72
CA LEU A 58 -16.56 -3.12 -9.89
C LEU A 58 -17.71 -4.03 -10.34
N TYR A 59 -17.40 -5.17 -10.97
CA TYR A 59 -18.37 -6.20 -11.33
C TYR A 59 -18.80 -7.04 -10.13
N ASP A 60 -17.89 -7.31 -9.19
CA ASP A 60 -18.18 -8.01 -7.93
C ASP A 60 -18.46 -7.03 -6.78
N LYS A 61 -19.72 -6.57 -6.68
CA LYS A 61 -20.16 -5.60 -5.65
C LYS A 61 -20.09 -6.11 -4.20
N ASN A 62 -19.70 -7.36 -3.96
CA ASN A 62 -19.66 -7.99 -2.64
C ASN A 62 -18.25 -8.33 -2.15
N ALA A 63 -17.21 -8.14 -2.97
CA ALA A 63 -15.83 -8.35 -2.55
C ALA A 63 -15.39 -7.23 -1.60
N GLN A 64 -15.24 -7.55 -0.31
CA GLN A 64 -14.84 -6.62 0.74
C GLN A 64 -13.43 -6.08 0.45
N PHE A 65 -13.35 -4.77 0.18
CA PHE A 65 -12.14 -4.04 -0.19
C PHE A 65 -11.16 -3.97 0.97
N THR A 66 -10.06 -4.72 0.91
CA THR A 66 -9.02 -4.66 1.97
C THR A 66 -7.62 -4.35 1.41
N TYR A 67 -7.32 -4.64 0.13
CA TYR A 67 -5.92 -4.59 -0.35
C TYR A 67 -5.61 -3.63 -1.50
N VAL A 68 -6.61 -2.93 -2.06
CA VAL A 68 -6.42 -2.11 -3.27
C VAL A 68 -6.52 -0.61 -2.98
N LYS A 69 -5.66 -0.10 -2.10
CA LYS A 69 -5.32 1.34 -2.14
C LYS A 69 -4.05 1.67 -1.37
N LEU A 70 -2.92 1.33 -1.98
CA LEU A 70 -1.73 2.14 -1.77
C LEU A 70 -0.90 2.18 -3.06
N CYS A 71 -1.35 3.01 -4.01
CA CYS A 71 -0.46 3.51 -5.05
C CYS A 71 0.61 4.35 -4.36
N VAL A 72 1.76 3.74 -4.08
CA VAL A 72 2.96 4.52 -3.87
C VAL A 72 3.45 4.89 -5.26
N PHE A 73 3.19 6.14 -5.68
CA PHE A 73 3.78 6.72 -6.88
C PHE A 73 5.31 6.78 -6.70
N LEU A 74 6.00 5.67 -6.99
CA LEU A 74 7.45 5.55 -7.01
C LEU A 74 7.97 5.72 -8.43
N TYR A 75 7.53 6.77 -9.13
CA TYR A 75 8.14 7.14 -10.41
C TYR A 75 8.21 8.65 -10.54
N LYS A 76 9.37 9.19 -10.12
CA LYS A 76 10.13 10.21 -10.85
C LYS A 76 11.44 10.54 -10.10
N TYR A 77 12.49 9.80 -10.45
CA TYR A 77 13.82 10.36 -10.65
C TYR A 77 14.24 9.99 -12.08
#